data_AF-A0A7C5HH05-F1
#
_entry.id   AF-A0A7C5HH05-F1
#
_cell.length_a   1.000
_cell.length_b   1.000
_cell.length_c   1.000
_cell.angle_alpha   90.00
_cell.angle_beta   90.00
_cell.angle_gamma   90.00
#
_symmetry.space_group_name_H-M   'P 1'
#
loop_
_entity.id
_entity.type
_entity.pdbx_description
1 polymer ?
#
loop_
_entity_poly.entity_id
_entity_poly.type
_entity_poly.pdbx_seq_one_letter_code
_entity_poly.pdbx_strand_id
1 'polypeptide(L)'
;MLQLETTGYKALNDLRSRGEFPPKWTNIGDLEQLTDQFMKRFQAERFEASKELGPGFLIPELIEQMIRTGDVEHMDNEAHDDRDRLEWVRALDRMNRMTLSYGHQCDLLMPVIEELGRSGKPVGILELAAGSGGLAFALAERAKRSGIGVKVTASDIVPDMISEGNQIAAERILPVSFRQLNAFSLDGLEPGSVDLVVISQSLHHFTPGQIALMIAQAERHGASAFIGIDGFRSLLLTGGVPLVASLQGILPFTLDGLTSARKFYSEIELDIIAAIATGKSAHHVECSWPLSILHVPLNQPV
;
A
#
# COMPACT_ATOMS: atom_id res chain seq x y z
N MET A 1 -7.30 7.68 18.74
CA MET A 1 -7.85 7.49 17.39
C MET A 1 -8.99 8.46 17.17
N LEU A 2 -10.07 8.39 17.96
CA LEU A 2 -11.23 9.27 17.78
C LEU A 2 -10.90 10.78 17.72
N GLN A 3 -9.96 11.28 18.54
CA GLN A 3 -9.58 12.69 18.51
C GLN A 3 -8.90 13.09 17.18
N LEU A 4 -8.00 12.25 16.67
CA LEU A 4 -7.29 12.48 15.40
C LEU A 4 -8.22 12.33 14.20
N GLU A 5 -9.17 11.40 14.27
CA GLU A 5 -10.23 11.27 13.26
C GLU A 5 -11.13 12.51 13.26
N THR A 6 -11.56 12.97 14.44
CA THR A 6 -12.42 14.15 14.57
C THR A 6 -11.75 15.40 14.01
N THR A 7 -10.48 15.64 14.35
CA THR A 7 -9.71 16.77 13.79
C THR A 7 -9.50 16.61 12.29
N GLY A 8 -9.19 15.39 11.84
CA GLY A 8 -9.01 15.06 10.43
C GLY A 8 -10.25 15.35 9.59
N TYR A 9 -11.42 14.83 9.99
CA TYR A 9 -12.67 15.06 9.27
C TYR A 9 -13.11 16.51 9.33
N LYS A 10 -12.90 17.22 10.45
CA LYS A 10 -13.14 18.68 10.51
C LYS A 10 -12.29 19.40 9.47
N ALA A 11 -10.99 19.17 9.45
CA ALA A 11 -10.07 19.82 8.53
C ALA A 11 -10.39 19.50 7.05
N LEU A 12 -10.72 18.25 6.74
CA LEU A 12 -11.10 17.86 5.39
C LEU A 12 -12.42 18.52 4.95
N ASN A 13 -13.39 18.63 5.85
CA ASN A 13 -14.66 19.33 5.60
C ASN A 13 -14.45 20.83 5.38
N ASP A 14 -13.57 21.46 6.16
CA ASP A 14 -13.21 22.88 6.01
C ASP A 14 -12.56 23.12 4.63
N LEU A 15 -11.61 22.27 4.22
CA LEU A 15 -10.99 22.31 2.89
C LEU A 15 -12.02 22.10 1.76
N ARG A 16 -12.95 21.15 1.94
CA ARG A 16 -14.04 20.91 0.97
C ARG A 16 -14.96 22.11 0.85
N SER A 17 -15.29 22.78 1.97
CA SER A 17 -16.16 23.96 1.98
C SER A 17 -15.56 25.16 1.23
N ARG A 18 -14.22 25.24 1.20
CA ARG A 18 -13.46 26.24 0.43
C ARG A 18 -13.24 25.86 -1.03
N GLY A 19 -13.71 24.68 -1.45
CA GLY A 19 -13.50 24.17 -2.80
C GLY A 19 -12.07 23.70 -3.09
N GLU A 20 -11.26 23.47 -2.04
CA GLU A 20 -9.88 23.00 -2.16
C GLU A 20 -9.79 21.47 -2.38
N PHE A 21 -10.85 20.70 -2.06
CA PHE A 21 -10.87 19.24 -2.12
C PHE A 21 -12.09 18.64 -2.86
N PRO A 22 -11.89 17.61 -3.73
CA PRO A 22 -10.59 17.15 -4.23
C PRO A 22 -10.00 18.16 -5.22
N PRO A 23 -8.68 18.45 -5.16
CA PRO A 23 -8.01 19.23 -6.19
C PRO A 23 -8.14 18.52 -7.55
N LYS A 24 -8.38 19.30 -8.61
CA LYS A 24 -8.51 18.78 -9.98
C LYS A 24 -7.16 18.78 -10.67
N TRP A 25 -6.89 17.73 -11.42
CA TRP A 25 -5.71 17.61 -12.27
C TRP A 25 -6.13 17.09 -13.65
N THR A 26 -5.41 17.50 -14.70
CA THR A 26 -5.65 17.07 -16.09
C THR A 26 -4.45 16.35 -16.69
N ASN A 27 -3.25 16.63 -16.17
CA ASN A 27 -2.00 16.02 -16.58
C ASN A 27 -1.50 15.12 -15.45
N ILE A 28 -1.16 13.87 -15.77
CA ILE A 28 -0.63 12.93 -14.77
C ILE A 28 0.72 13.36 -14.22
N GLY A 29 1.50 14.11 -15.01
CA GLY A 29 2.81 14.60 -14.57
C GLY A 29 2.73 15.56 -13.37
N ASP A 30 1.57 16.19 -13.14
CA ASP A 30 1.37 17.12 -12.03
C ASP A 30 0.76 16.41 -10.79
N LEU A 31 0.25 15.18 -10.95
CA LEU A 31 -0.53 14.49 -9.91
C LEU A 31 0.28 14.22 -8.65
N GLU A 32 1.54 13.82 -8.79
CA GLU A 32 2.42 13.55 -7.64
C GLU A 32 2.60 14.82 -6.79
N GLN A 33 3.06 15.90 -7.42
CA GLN A 33 3.31 17.16 -6.73
C GLN A 33 2.03 17.76 -6.14
N LEU A 34 0.92 17.70 -6.87
CA LEU A 34 -0.38 18.21 -6.43
C LEU A 34 -0.87 17.48 -5.17
N THR A 35 -0.78 16.15 -5.16
CA THR A 35 -1.21 15.32 -4.02
C THR A 35 -0.31 15.55 -2.81
N ASP A 36 1.01 15.61 -3.00
CA ASP A 36 1.97 15.88 -1.91
C ASP A 36 1.76 17.27 -1.29
N GLN A 37 1.49 18.28 -2.12
CA GLN A 37 1.14 19.63 -1.64
C GLN A 37 -0.19 19.63 -0.89
N PHE A 38 -1.20 18.94 -1.40
CA PHE A 38 -2.50 18.83 -0.73
C PHE A 38 -2.35 18.15 0.63
N MET A 39 -1.56 17.07 0.73
CA MET A 39 -1.35 16.38 2.01
C MET A 39 -0.67 17.26 3.06
N LYS A 40 0.31 18.09 2.66
CA LYS A 40 0.91 19.09 3.55
C LYS A 40 -0.12 20.14 3.99
N ARG A 41 -0.96 20.61 3.07
CA ARG A 41 -2.04 21.56 3.36
C ARG A 41 -3.06 20.96 4.34
N PHE A 42 -3.45 19.71 4.14
CA PHE A 42 -4.35 18.97 5.04
C PHE A 42 -3.77 18.82 6.44
N GLN A 43 -2.49 18.45 6.57
CA GLN A 43 -1.84 18.32 7.87
C GLN A 43 -1.79 19.66 8.63
N ALA A 44 -1.51 20.76 7.93
CA ALA A 44 -1.57 22.10 8.52
C ALA A 44 -2.99 22.46 8.99
N GLU A 45 -4.01 22.19 8.18
CA GLU A 45 -5.40 22.44 8.55
C GLU A 45 -5.85 21.58 9.75
N ARG A 46 -5.43 20.32 9.79
CA ARG A 46 -5.72 19.41 10.91
C ARG A 46 -5.09 19.90 12.21
N PHE A 47 -3.88 20.45 12.13
CA PHE A 47 -3.23 21.08 13.28
C PHE A 47 -4.01 22.31 13.78
N GLU A 48 -4.46 23.20 12.89
CA GLU A 48 -5.33 24.32 13.27
C GLU A 48 -6.64 23.85 13.91
N ALA A 49 -7.31 22.87 13.30
CA ALA A 49 -8.52 22.25 13.84
C ALA A 49 -8.32 21.67 15.24
N SER A 50 -7.16 21.05 15.52
CA SER A 50 -6.83 20.52 16.84
C SER A 50 -6.67 21.61 17.90
N LYS A 51 -6.15 22.79 17.53
CA LYS A 51 -6.05 23.94 18.43
C LYS A 51 -7.42 24.53 18.75
N GLU A 52 -8.28 24.65 17.75
CA GLU A 52 -9.66 25.14 17.91
C GLU A 52 -10.50 24.26 18.85
N LEU A 53 -10.35 22.94 18.74
CA LEU A 53 -11.08 21.96 19.56
C LEU A 53 -10.50 21.83 20.98
N GLY A 54 -9.32 22.42 21.25
CA GLY A 54 -8.72 22.54 22.57
C GLY A 54 -7.73 21.43 22.94
N PRO A 55 -7.19 21.46 24.19
CA PRO A 55 -6.05 20.64 24.58
C PRO A 55 -6.23 19.12 24.43
N GLY A 56 -7.47 18.63 24.57
CA GLY A 56 -7.79 17.21 24.41
C GLY A 56 -7.56 16.68 22.99
N PHE A 57 -7.52 17.54 21.99
CA PHE A 57 -7.26 17.21 20.58
C PHE A 57 -5.83 17.60 20.16
N LEU A 58 -5.32 18.72 20.69
CA LEU A 58 -3.97 19.19 20.41
C LEU A 58 -2.88 18.23 20.91
N ILE A 59 -3.02 17.65 22.11
CA ILE A 59 -2.01 16.73 22.67
C ILE A 59 -1.84 15.48 21.77
N PRO A 60 -2.92 14.77 21.38
CA PRO A 60 -2.82 13.68 20.41
C PRO A 60 -2.19 14.10 19.08
N GLU A 61 -2.51 15.28 18.54
CA GLU A 61 -1.93 15.78 17.29
C GLU A 61 -0.42 16.00 17.41
N LEU A 62 0.05 16.55 18.54
CA LEU A 62 1.48 16.71 18.79
C LEU A 62 2.20 15.35 18.88
N ILE A 63 1.59 14.36 19.54
CA ILE A 63 2.15 13.00 19.61
C ILE A 63 2.23 12.38 18.20
N GLU A 64 1.18 12.51 17.41
CA GLU A 64 1.14 12.04 16.01
C GLU A 64 2.27 12.67 15.18
N GLN A 65 2.48 13.98 15.29
CA GLN A 65 3.56 14.67 14.57
C GLN A 65 4.96 14.24 15.04
N MET A 66 5.14 13.99 16.34
CA MET A 66 6.42 13.51 16.88
C MET A 66 6.76 12.08 16.44
N ILE A 67 5.75 11.23 16.26
CA ILE A 67 5.96 9.84 15.88
C ILE A 67 6.34 9.72 14.41
N ARG A 68 5.76 10.54 13.53
CA ARG A 68 6.05 10.50 12.09
C ARG A 68 7.53 10.68 11.79
N THR A 69 7.98 10.04 10.73
CA THR A 69 9.33 10.20 10.20
C THR A 69 9.35 10.18 8.69
N GLY A 70 10.34 10.88 8.12
CA GLY A 70 10.74 10.75 6.72
C GLY A 70 12.05 9.96 6.56
N ASP A 71 12.50 9.27 7.62
CA ASP A 71 13.70 8.45 7.57
C ASP A 71 13.56 7.31 6.55
N VAL A 72 14.66 7.00 5.88
CA VAL A 72 14.75 5.89 4.93
C VAL A 72 15.06 4.62 5.71
N GLU A 73 14.34 3.54 5.41
CA GLU A 73 14.61 2.23 6.01
C GLU A 73 15.97 1.72 5.54
N HIS A 74 16.65 0.94 6.37
CA HIS A 74 17.92 0.34 6.03
C HIS A 74 17.80 -0.47 4.74
N MET A 75 16.71 -1.23 4.57
CA MET A 75 16.46 -2.04 3.37
C MET A 75 16.35 -1.25 2.06
N ASP A 76 15.89 -0.01 2.13
CA ASP A 76 15.73 0.87 0.96
C ASP A 76 17.00 1.67 0.64
N ASN A 77 17.97 1.67 1.54
CA ASN A 77 19.17 2.46 1.35
C ASN A 77 20.11 1.78 0.34
N GLU A 78 20.33 2.45 -0.80
CA GLU A 78 21.18 2.00 -1.91
C GLU A 78 22.66 1.80 -1.51
N ALA A 79 23.11 2.37 -0.39
CA ALA A 79 24.49 2.27 0.06
C ALA A 79 24.87 0.93 0.71
N HIS A 80 23.90 0.04 1.00
CA HIS A 80 24.17 -1.28 1.58
C HIS A 80 24.45 -2.34 0.48
N ASP A 81 25.21 -3.38 0.85
CA ASP A 81 25.48 -4.52 -0.02
C ASP A 81 24.20 -5.28 -0.34
N ASP A 82 24.07 -5.77 -1.57
CA ASP A 82 22.89 -6.49 -2.06
C ASP A 82 22.58 -7.74 -1.22
N ARG A 83 23.61 -8.33 -0.60
CA ARG A 83 23.48 -9.47 0.32
C ARG A 83 22.70 -9.15 1.59
N ASP A 84 22.92 -7.97 2.17
CA ASP A 84 22.23 -7.56 3.39
C ASP A 84 20.74 -7.29 3.10
N ARG A 85 20.45 -6.64 1.96
CA ARG A 85 19.08 -6.40 1.49
C ARG A 85 18.33 -7.71 1.27
N LEU A 86 18.97 -8.70 0.64
CA LEU A 86 18.38 -10.02 0.41
C LEU A 86 18.04 -10.74 1.74
N GLU A 87 18.91 -10.65 2.75
CA GLU A 87 18.62 -11.26 4.06
C GLU A 87 17.45 -10.57 4.77
N TRP A 88 17.33 -9.24 4.69
CA TRP A 88 16.22 -8.51 5.32
C TRP A 88 14.88 -8.81 4.63
N VAL A 89 14.86 -8.92 3.31
CA VAL A 89 13.65 -9.34 2.57
C VAL A 89 13.26 -10.78 2.91
N ARG A 90 14.25 -11.69 3.07
CA ARG A 90 13.99 -13.05 3.56
C ARG A 90 13.48 -13.06 5.01
N ALA A 91 14.00 -12.17 5.85
CA ALA A 91 13.52 -11.99 7.22
C ALA A 91 12.06 -11.51 7.25
N LEU A 92 11.68 -10.60 6.34
CA LEU A 92 10.29 -10.17 6.15
C LEU A 92 9.40 -11.34 5.71
N ASP A 93 9.83 -12.17 4.75
CA ASP A 93 9.07 -13.35 4.34
C ASP A 93 8.86 -14.34 5.51
N ARG A 94 9.92 -14.62 6.27
CA ARG A 94 9.84 -15.46 7.48
C ARG A 94 8.86 -14.88 8.50
N MET A 95 8.93 -13.58 8.74
CA MET A 95 8.02 -12.88 9.65
C MET A 95 6.58 -13.02 9.19
N ASN A 96 6.29 -12.73 7.91
CA ASN A 96 4.95 -12.85 7.33
C ASN A 96 4.39 -14.28 7.40
N ARG A 97 5.23 -15.30 7.19
CA ARG A 97 4.81 -16.70 7.38
C ARG A 97 4.50 -17.01 8.84
N MET A 98 5.35 -16.57 9.76
CA MET A 98 5.19 -16.78 11.20
C MET A 98 3.91 -16.13 11.73
N THR A 99 3.59 -14.92 11.25
CA THR A 99 2.39 -14.16 11.65
C THR A 99 1.15 -14.52 10.82
N LEU A 100 1.25 -15.48 9.90
CA LEU A 100 0.18 -15.87 8.98
C LEU A 100 -0.35 -14.71 8.11
N SER A 101 0.45 -13.66 7.90
CA SER A 101 0.06 -12.45 7.18
C SER A 101 -0.46 -12.76 5.77
N TYR A 102 0.20 -13.66 5.03
CA TYR A 102 -0.24 -14.05 3.69
C TYR A 102 -1.61 -14.72 3.69
N GLY A 103 -1.94 -15.50 4.72
CA GLY A 103 -3.25 -16.12 4.86
C GLY A 103 -4.33 -15.06 5.01
N HIS A 104 -4.10 -14.10 5.90
CA HIS A 104 -5.01 -12.98 6.15
C HIS A 104 -5.15 -12.08 4.91
N GLN A 105 -4.05 -11.70 4.26
CA GLN A 105 -4.06 -10.92 3.02
C GLN A 105 -4.82 -11.64 1.90
N CYS A 106 -4.68 -12.96 1.77
CA CYS A 106 -5.50 -13.73 0.85
C CYS A 106 -6.99 -13.61 1.21
N ASP A 107 -7.37 -13.75 2.49
CA ASP A 107 -8.78 -13.66 2.90
C ASP A 107 -9.40 -12.29 2.55
N LEU A 108 -8.59 -11.22 2.56
CA LEU A 108 -8.99 -9.87 2.17
C LEU A 108 -9.12 -9.70 0.64
N LEU A 109 -8.23 -10.34 -0.13
CA LEU A 109 -8.18 -10.17 -1.59
C LEU A 109 -9.12 -11.14 -2.35
N MET A 110 -9.37 -12.32 -1.80
CA MET A 110 -10.14 -13.37 -2.49
C MET A 110 -11.56 -12.94 -2.88
N PRO A 111 -12.34 -12.20 -2.07
CA PRO A 111 -13.67 -11.74 -2.49
C PRO A 111 -13.65 -10.89 -3.77
N VAL A 112 -12.63 -10.05 -3.94
CA VAL A 112 -12.46 -9.22 -5.14
C VAL A 112 -12.01 -10.08 -6.33
N ILE A 113 -11.09 -11.01 -6.10
CA ILE A 113 -10.63 -11.96 -7.13
C ILE A 113 -11.77 -12.87 -7.61
N GLU A 114 -12.63 -13.31 -6.70
CA GLU A 114 -13.84 -14.09 -7.00
C GLU A 114 -14.83 -13.32 -7.87
N GLU A 115 -15.07 -12.04 -7.54
CA GLU A 115 -15.94 -11.16 -8.34
C GLU A 115 -15.40 -11.00 -9.77
N LEU A 116 -14.10 -10.66 -9.91
CA LEU A 116 -13.46 -10.49 -11.21
C LEU A 116 -13.43 -11.79 -12.03
N GLY A 117 -13.28 -12.93 -11.34
CA GLY A 117 -13.27 -14.26 -11.94
C GLY A 117 -14.62 -14.77 -12.43
N ARG A 118 -15.75 -14.11 -12.13
CA ARG A 118 -17.10 -14.55 -12.55
C ARG A 118 -17.28 -14.65 -14.06
N SER A 119 -16.49 -13.92 -14.83
CA SER A 119 -16.48 -13.99 -16.29
C SER A 119 -15.96 -15.34 -16.84
N GLY A 120 -15.35 -16.17 -15.99
CA GLY A 120 -14.72 -17.45 -16.37
C GLY A 120 -13.34 -17.29 -17.02
N LYS A 121 -12.89 -16.06 -17.27
CA LYS A 121 -11.51 -15.78 -17.72
C LYS A 121 -10.56 -15.74 -16.52
N PRO A 122 -9.28 -16.14 -16.68
CA PRO A 122 -8.30 -15.97 -15.62
C PRO A 122 -8.12 -14.50 -15.24
N VAL A 123 -8.15 -14.20 -13.95
CA VAL A 123 -7.95 -12.85 -13.41
C VAL A 123 -6.47 -12.47 -13.50
N GLY A 124 -6.16 -11.37 -14.16
CA GLY A 124 -4.83 -10.77 -14.19
C GLY A 124 -4.57 -9.97 -12.91
N ILE A 125 -3.58 -10.38 -12.12
CA ILE A 125 -3.20 -9.72 -10.87
C ILE A 125 -1.79 -9.17 -11.02
N LEU A 126 -1.59 -7.89 -10.71
CA LEU A 126 -0.28 -7.25 -10.62
C LEU A 126 0.02 -6.92 -9.16
N GLU A 127 1.07 -7.50 -8.59
CA GLU A 127 1.61 -7.11 -7.29
C GLU A 127 2.78 -6.15 -7.49
N LEU A 128 2.65 -4.92 -6.97
CA LEU A 128 3.69 -3.89 -6.95
C LEU A 128 4.54 -4.02 -5.69
N ALA A 129 5.86 -3.85 -5.82
CA ALA A 129 6.82 -3.97 -4.72
C ALA A 129 6.71 -5.32 -3.99
N ALA A 130 6.69 -6.42 -4.75
CA ALA A 130 6.38 -7.74 -4.26
C ALA A 130 7.47 -8.36 -3.36
N GLY A 131 8.69 -7.80 -3.35
CA GLY A 131 9.82 -8.36 -2.63
C GLY A 131 10.09 -9.81 -3.04
N SER A 132 10.06 -10.73 -2.07
CA SER A 132 10.19 -12.18 -2.31
C SER A 132 8.97 -12.83 -2.99
N GLY A 133 7.88 -12.08 -3.16
CA GLY A 133 6.61 -12.51 -3.77
C GLY A 133 5.84 -13.55 -2.97
N GLY A 134 6.03 -13.58 -1.64
CA GLY A 134 5.31 -14.51 -0.77
C GLY A 134 3.78 -14.38 -0.88
N LEU A 135 3.26 -13.17 -1.08
CA LEU A 135 1.83 -12.94 -1.33
C LEU A 135 1.41 -13.43 -2.72
N ALA A 136 2.14 -13.11 -3.79
CA ALA A 136 1.89 -13.63 -5.13
C ALA A 136 1.77 -15.17 -5.16
N PHE A 137 2.69 -15.87 -4.50
CA PHE A 137 2.63 -17.32 -4.39
C PHE A 137 1.40 -17.79 -3.59
N ALA A 138 1.13 -17.17 -2.44
CA ALA A 138 -0.01 -17.51 -1.60
C ALA A 138 -1.35 -17.32 -2.33
N LEU A 139 -1.49 -16.23 -3.09
CA LEU A 139 -2.66 -15.95 -3.92
C LEU A 139 -2.83 -16.98 -5.03
N ALA A 140 -1.77 -17.30 -5.76
CA ALA A 140 -1.82 -18.31 -6.82
C ALA A 140 -2.23 -19.69 -6.28
N GLU A 141 -1.68 -20.10 -5.13
CA GLU A 141 -2.07 -21.34 -4.46
C GLU A 141 -3.52 -21.30 -3.95
N ARG A 142 -3.95 -20.18 -3.35
CA ARG A 142 -5.31 -20.02 -2.82
C ARG A 142 -6.35 -20.03 -3.94
N ALA A 143 -6.10 -19.32 -5.03
CA ALA A 143 -6.96 -19.29 -6.20
C ALA A 143 -7.10 -20.69 -6.83
N LYS A 144 -5.98 -21.43 -6.96
CA LYS A 144 -6.00 -22.82 -7.43
C LYS A 144 -6.87 -23.73 -6.56
N ARG A 145 -6.77 -23.60 -5.22
CA ARG A 145 -7.63 -24.36 -4.28
C ARG A 145 -9.10 -23.99 -4.39
N SER A 146 -9.40 -22.75 -4.78
CA SER A 146 -10.75 -22.20 -4.93
C SER A 146 -11.32 -22.40 -6.34
N GLY A 147 -10.57 -23.03 -7.26
CA GLY A 147 -11.01 -23.26 -8.63
C GLY A 147 -11.04 -22.01 -9.51
N ILE A 148 -10.37 -20.92 -9.10
CA ILE A 148 -10.34 -19.64 -9.82
C ILE A 148 -9.05 -19.56 -10.64
N GLY A 149 -9.19 -19.31 -11.93
CA GLY A 149 -8.04 -19.05 -12.80
C GLY A 149 -7.43 -17.69 -12.47
N VAL A 150 -6.13 -17.63 -12.21
CA VAL A 150 -5.39 -16.39 -12.03
C VAL A 150 -4.10 -16.40 -12.84
N LYS A 151 -3.61 -15.21 -13.17
CA LYS A 151 -2.25 -14.96 -13.66
C LYS A 151 -1.65 -13.85 -12.82
N VAL A 152 -0.66 -14.18 -12.00
CA VAL A 152 -0.04 -13.22 -11.09
C VAL A 152 1.28 -12.71 -11.68
N THR A 153 1.40 -11.40 -11.82
CA THR A 153 2.65 -10.72 -12.15
C THR A 153 3.13 -10.03 -10.88
N ALA A 154 4.22 -10.51 -10.30
CA ALA A 154 4.91 -9.85 -9.20
C ALA A 154 5.96 -8.91 -9.77
N SER A 155 6.07 -7.70 -9.22
CA SER A 155 7.05 -6.72 -9.68
C SER A 155 7.90 -6.16 -8.56
N ASP A 156 9.18 -5.95 -8.87
CA ASP A 156 10.16 -5.40 -7.94
C ASP A 156 11.29 -4.71 -8.73
N ILE A 157 12.13 -3.93 -8.04
CA ILE A 157 13.31 -3.29 -8.62
C ILE A 157 14.57 -4.15 -8.43
N VAL A 158 14.58 -5.10 -7.48
CA VAL A 158 15.75 -5.91 -7.13
C VAL A 158 15.86 -7.12 -8.09
N PRO A 159 16.89 -7.20 -8.95
CA PRO A 159 17.02 -8.25 -9.97
C PRO A 159 17.07 -9.68 -9.38
N ASP A 160 17.72 -9.83 -8.24
CA ASP A 160 17.85 -11.14 -7.57
C ASP A 160 16.49 -11.69 -7.13
N MET A 161 15.58 -10.83 -6.67
CA MET A 161 14.20 -11.23 -6.31
C MET A 161 13.42 -11.71 -7.53
N ILE A 162 13.61 -11.03 -8.65
CA ILE A 162 12.97 -11.41 -9.91
C ILE A 162 13.46 -12.78 -10.39
N SER A 163 14.77 -13.01 -10.30
CA SER A 163 15.38 -14.29 -10.68
C SER A 163 14.91 -15.44 -9.77
N GLU A 164 15.04 -15.27 -8.44
CA GLU A 164 14.65 -16.25 -7.44
C GLU A 164 13.13 -16.54 -7.50
N GLY A 165 12.31 -15.50 -7.63
CA GLY A 165 10.86 -15.64 -7.73
C GLY A 165 10.41 -16.41 -8.97
N ASN A 166 11.00 -16.14 -10.14
CA ASN A 166 10.70 -16.90 -11.37
C ASN A 166 11.16 -18.36 -11.28
N GLN A 167 12.30 -18.62 -10.66
CA GLN A 167 12.77 -20.00 -10.41
C GLN A 167 11.75 -20.75 -9.55
N ILE A 168 11.34 -20.17 -8.41
CA ILE A 168 10.37 -20.78 -7.49
C ILE A 168 9.01 -21.01 -8.19
N ALA A 169 8.55 -20.04 -8.98
CA ALA A 169 7.30 -20.16 -9.73
C ALA A 169 7.33 -21.35 -10.71
N ALA A 170 8.44 -21.54 -11.41
CA ALA A 170 8.66 -22.66 -12.32
C ALA A 170 8.71 -24.00 -11.60
N GLU A 171 9.46 -24.08 -10.49
CA GLU A 171 9.58 -25.30 -9.67
C GLU A 171 8.25 -25.74 -9.07
N ARG A 172 7.41 -24.78 -8.64
CA ARG A 172 6.09 -25.04 -8.05
C ARG A 172 4.96 -25.16 -9.09
N ILE A 173 5.25 -24.89 -10.36
CA ILE A 173 4.27 -24.89 -11.45
C ILE A 173 3.07 -23.98 -11.09
N LEU A 174 3.39 -22.76 -10.66
CA LEU A 174 2.40 -21.73 -10.31
C LEU A 174 2.25 -20.73 -11.47
N PRO A 175 1.05 -20.17 -11.71
CA PRO A 175 0.83 -19.13 -12.70
C PRO A 175 1.31 -17.75 -12.20
N VAL A 176 2.55 -17.70 -11.72
CA VAL A 176 3.22 -16.51 -11.19
C VAL A 176 4.42 -16.20 -12.09
N SER A 177 4.64 -14.92 -12.41
CA SER A 177 5.86 -14.47 -13.07
C SER A 177 6.36 -13.18 -12.41
N PHE A 178 7.67 -13.04 -12.29
CA PHE A 178 8.29 -11.85 -11.73
C PHE A 178 8.89 -10.99 -12.83
N ARG A 179 8.74 -9.67 -12.73
CA ARG A 179 9.24 -8.71 -13.72
C ARG A 179 9.75 -7.45 -13.04
N GLN A 180 10.75 -6.82 -13.66
CA GLN A 180 11.11 -5.46 -13.30
C GLN A 180 10.10 -4.50 -13.92
N LEU A 181 9.35 -3.78 -13.10
CA LEU A 181 8.38 -2.78 -13.54
C LEU A 181 8.47 -1.54 -12.66
N ASN A 182 8.33 -0.37 -13.28
CA ASN A 182 8.19 0.88 -12.54
C ASN A 182 6.73 1.07 -12.14
N ALA A 183 6.45 1.09 -10.83
CA ALA A 183 5.11 1.24 -10.27
C ALA A 183 4.41 2.55 -10.69
N PHE A 184 5.16 3.58 -11.09
CA PHE A 184 4.62 4.91 -11.43
C PHE A 184 4.29 5.10 -12.91
N SER A 185 4.77 4.20 -13.78
CA SER A 185 4.44 4.23 -15.20
C SER A 185 3.70 3.00 -15.67
N LEU A 186 3.97 1.84 -15.06
CA LEU A 186 3.46 0.52 -15.46
C LEU A 186 3.75 0.17 -16.93
N ASP A 187 4.76 0.82 -17.52
CA ASP A 187 5.17 0.57 -18.90
C ASP A 187 5.61 -0.88 -19.08
N GLY A 188 5.26 -1.48 -20.22
CA GLY A 188 5.58 -2.87 -20.53
C GLY A 188 4.52 -3.89 -20.11
N LEU A 189 3.40 -3.43 -19.54
CA LEU A 189 2.18 -4.22 -19.42
C LEU A 189 1.36 -4.14 -20.71
N GLU A 190 0.86 -5.28 -21.15
CA GLU A 190 -0.11 -5.32 -22.25
C GLU A 190 -1.42 -4.68 -21.77
N PRO A 191 -2.02 -3.73 -22.53
CA PRO A 191 -3.29 -3.11 -22.14
C PRO A 191 -4.38 -4.15 -21.85
N GLY A 192 -5.07 -4.01 -20.71
CA GLY A 192 -6.12 -4.94 -20.29
C GLY A 192 -5.63 -6.33 -19.85
N SER A 193 -4.32 -6.51 -19.62
CA SER A 193 -3.75 -7.75 -19.06
C SER A 193 -3.84 -7.85 -17.54
N VAL A 194 -4.21 -6.76 -16.87
CA VAL A 194 -4.31 -6.64 -15.42
C VAL A 194 -5.72 -6.19 -15.06
N ASP A 195 -6.41 -7.00 -14.27
CA ASP A 195 -7.73 -6.71 -13.71
C ASP A 195 -7.63 -6.13 -12.29
N LEU A 196 -6.62 -6.56 -11.52
CA LEU A 196 -6.40 -6.15 -10.14
C LEU A 196 -4.94 -5.73 -9.93
N VAL A 197 -4.72 -4.51 -9.47
CA VAL A 197 -3.41 -4.05 -8.97
C VAL A 197 -3.41 -4.12 -7.45
N VAL A 198 -2.38 -4.74 -6.88
CA VAL A 198 -2.19 -4.89 -5.44
C VAL A 198 -0.83 -4.31 -5.05
N ILE A 199 -0.78 -3.60 -3.93
CA ILE A 199 0.46 -3.27 -3.23
C ILE A 199 0.27 -3.63 -1.76
N SER A 200 1.21 -4.39 -1.19
CA SER A 200 1.04 -4.97 0.14
C SER A 200 2.29 -4.76 0.99
N GLN A 201 2.11 -4.20 2.18
CA GLN A 201 3.17 -3.88 3.14
C GLN A 201 4.27 -2.99 2.55
N SER A 202 3.91 -2.18 1.54
CA SER A 202 4.87 -1.28 0.90
C SER A 202 4.34 0.13 0.64
N LEU A 203 3.06 0.44 0.92
CA LEU A 203 2.51 1.78 0.67
C LEU A 203 3.31 2.86 1.41
N HIS A 204 3.72 2.60 2.65
CA HIS A 204 4.46 3.53 3.48
C HIS A 204 5.85 3.92 2.96
N HIS A 205 6.42 3.23 1.97
CA HIS A 205 7.66 3.65 1.31
C HIS A 205 7.45 4.74 0.25
N PHE A 206 6.20 4.93 -0.19
CA PHE A 206 5.85 5.87 -1.24
C PHE A 206 5.25 7.14 -0.68
N THR A 207 5.51 8.27 -1.33
CA THR A 207 4.84 9.54 -1.00
C THR A 207 3.35 9.47 -1.33
N PRO A 208 2.50 10.34 -0.75
CA PRO A 208 1.09 10.44 -1.12
C PRO A 208 0.88 10.57 -2.62
N GLY A 209 1.68 11.40 -3.29
CA GLY A 209 1.65 11.61 -4.73
C GLY A 209 2.04 10.39 -5.54
N GLN A 210 3.03 9.62 -5.08
CA GLN A 210 3.41 8.37 -5.73
C GLN A 210 2.30 7.31 -5.63
N ILE A 211 1.62 7.20 -4.49
CA ILE A 211 0.45 6.31 -4.35
C ILE A 211 -0.68 6.77 -5.27
N ALA A 212 -0.95 8.07 -5.35
CA ALA A 212 -1.96 8.60 -6.27
C ALA A 212 -1.61 8.31 -7.73
N LEU A 213 -0.33 8.41 -8.12
CA LEU A 213 0.15 8.00 -9.44
C LEU A 213 -0.11 6.51 -9.70
N MET A 214 0.20 5.61 -8.76
CA MET A 214 -0.05 4.17 -8.94
C MET A 214 -1.53 3.88 -9.20
N ILE A 215 -2.43 4.50 -8.43
CA ILE A 215 -3.89 4.34 -8.59
C ILE A 215 -4.34 4.84 -9.97
N ALA A 216 -3.91 6.04 -10.35
CA ALA A 216 -4.27 6.63 -11.65
C ALA A 216 -3.69 5.83 -12.83
N GLN A 217 -2.49 5.26 -12.70
CA GLN A 217 -1.88 4.42 -13.72
C GLN A 217 -2.57 3.06 -13.82
N ALA A 218 -2.99 2.47 -12.70
CA ALA A 218 -3.81 1.27 -12.70
C ALA A 218 -5.09 1.48 -13.52
N GLU A 219 -5.77 2.62 -13.33
CA GLU A 219 -6.98 2.97 -14.11
C GLU A 219 -6.66 3.10 -15.60
N ARG A 220 -5.59 3.82 -15.94
CA ARG A 220 -5.16 4.02 -17.33
C ARG A 220 -4.78 2.74 -18.07
N HIS A 221 -4.25 1.75 -17.35
CA HIS A 221 -3.90 0.45 -17.92
C HIS A 221 -5.08 -0.53 -17.96
N GLY A 222 -6.27 -0.09 -17.53
CA GLY A 222 -7.52 -0.84 -17.63
C GLY A 222 -7.81 -1.76 -16.45
N ALA A 223 -7.11 -1.58 -15.32
CA ALA A 223 -7.42 -2.34 -14.11
C ALA A 223 -8.85 -2.05 -13.64
N SER A 224 -9.51 -3.07 -13.12
CA SER A 224 -10.85 -2.98 -12.54
C SER A 224 -10.82 -2.48 -11.09
N ALA A 225 -9.75 -2.80 -10.36
CA ALA A 225 -9.55 -2.34 -8.99
C ALA A 225 -8.06 -2.15 -8.66
N PHE A 226 -7.80 -1.25 -7.71
CA PHE A 226 -6.54 -1.12 -7.00
C PHE A 226 -6.77 -1.43 -5.52
N ILE A 227 -5.93 -2.28 -4.93
CA ILE A 227 -5.97 -2.60 -3.51
C ILE A 227 -4.61 -2.34 -2.87
N GLY A 228 -4.58 -1.43 -1.91
CA GLY A 228 -3.44 -1.20 -1.04
C GLY A 228 -3.66 -1.82 0.32
N ILE A 229 -2.72 -2.63 0.80
CA ILE A 229 -2.76 -3.23 2.13
C ILE A 229 -1.50 -2.81 2.85
N ASP A 230 -1.62 -2.21 4.04
CA ASP A 230 -0.44 -1.84 4.83
C ASP A 230 -0.74 -1.86 6.32
N GLY A 231 0.27 -1.66 7.18
CA GLY A 231 0.07 -1.62 8.61
C GLY A 231 -0.85 -0.47 9.04
N PHE A 232 -1.71 -0.72 10.01
CA PHE A 232 -2.61 0.28 10.57
C PHE A 232 -1.88 1.24 11.52
N ARG A 233 -1.88 2.55 11.22
CA ARG A 233 -1.22 3.53 12.09
C ARG A 233 -1.84 3.53 13.49
N SER A 234 -1.06 3.09 14.47
CA SER A 234 -1.45 3.10 15.89
C SER A 234 -0.23 3.05 16.80
N LEU A 235 -0.34 3.62 18.00
CA LEU A 235 0.69 3.50 19.04
C LEU A 235 1.02 2.03 19.36
N LEU A 236 0.02 1.16 19.29
CA LEU A 236 0.20 -0.26 19.49
C LEU A 236 1.11 -0.87 18.44
N LEU A 237 0.90 -0.56 17.16
CA LEU A 237 1.78 -1.07 16.08
C LEU A 237 3.13 -0.36 16.04
N THR A 238 3.24 0.90 16.48
CA THR A 238 4.54 1.57 16.64
C THR A 238 5.50 0.79 17.54
N GLY A 239 4.99 0.15 18.60
CA GLY A 239 5.78 -0.76 19.43
C GLY A 239 5.73 -2.23 18.98
N GLY A 240 4.59 -2.67 18.44
CA GLY A 240 4.35 -4.08 18.08
C GLY A 240 5.14 -4.55 16.86
N VAL A 241 5.23 -3.73 15.81
CA VAL A 241 5.98 -4.08 14.60
C VAL A 241 7.46 -4.29 14.89
N PRO A 242 8.21 -3.36 15.53
CA PRO A 242 9.61 -3.62 15.85
C PRO A 242 9.78 -4.78 16.84
N LEU A 243 8.84 -4.99 17.77
CA LEU A 243 8.88 -6.13 18.67
C LEU A 243 8.81 -7.46 17.89
N VAL A 244 7.89 -7.59 16.93
CA VAL A 244 7.77 -8.80 16.11
C VAL A 244 8.97 -8.93 15.17
N ALA A 245 9.44 -7.85 14.58
CA ALA A 245 10.65 -7.83 13.74
C ALA A 245 11.90 -8.28 14.51
N SER A 246 12.00 -7.94 15.80
CA SER A 246 13.13 -8.34 16.66
C SER A 246 13.26 -9.86 16.83
N LEU A 247 12.18 -10.62 16.62
CA LEU A 247 12.21 -12.08 16.65
C LEU A 247 13.05 -12.69 15.52
N GLN A 248 13.38 -11.91 14.48
CA GLN A 248 14.31 -12.35 13.43
C GLN A 248 15.79 -12.27 13.87
N GLY A 249 16.10 -11.63 15.01
CA GLY A 249 17.46 -11.49 15.52
C GLY A 249 18.36 -10.57 14.67
N ILE A 250 17.75 -9.72 13.82
CA ILE A 250 18.46 -8.83 12.91
C ILE A 250 18.16 -7.38 13.34
N LEU A 251 19.17 -6.68 13.84
CA LEU A 251 19.01 -5.33 14.40
C LEU A 251 18.55 -4.30 13.34
N PRO A 252 19.15 -4.20 12.14
CA PRO A 252 18.66 -3.28 11.10
C PRO A 252 17.19 -3.52 10.76
N PHE A 253 16.77 -4.78 10.59
CA PHE A 253 15.38 -5.15 10.33
C PHE A 253 14.43 -4.77 11.48
N THR A 254 14.91 -4.83 12.73
CA THR A 254 14.15 -4.36 13.91
C THR A 254 13.93 -2.86 13.87
N LEU A 255 14.97 -2.10 13.50
CA LEU A 255 14.89 -0.65 13.35
C LEU A 255 14.00 -0.25 12.18
N ASP A 256 14.05 -1.01 11.08
CA ASP A 256 13.13 -0.86 9.95
C ASP A 256 11.69 -1.06 10.41
N GLY A 257 11.40 -2.10 11.20
CA GLY A 257 10.06 -2.28 11.78
C GLY A 257 9.54 -1.07 12.58
N LEU A 258 10.42 -0.36 13.30
CA LEU A 258 10.05 0.88 13.99
C LEU A 258 9.82 2.02 12.97
N THR A 259 10.70 2.16 11.98
CA THR A 259 10.61 3.17 10.93
C THR A 259 9.34 2.99 10.09
N SER A 260 9.03 1.77 9.63
CA SER A 260 7.81 1.42 8.89
C SER A 260 6.56 1.79 9.68
N ALA A 261 6.50 1.43 10.97
CA ALA A 261 5.34 1.70 11.81
C ALA A 261 5.10 3.21 12.06
N ARG A 262 6.15 4.02 11.94
CA ARG A 262 6.09 5.49 11.99
C ARG A 262 5.68 6.13 10.65
N LYS A 263 5.77 5.37 9.56
CA LYS A 263 5.44 5.79 8.19
C LYS A 263 4.05 5.34 7.72
N PHE A 264 3.47 4.28 8.30
CA PHE A 264 2.12 3.79 7.98
C PHE A 264 1.10 4.90 7.83
N TYR A 265 0.26 4.88 6.80
CA TYR A 265 -0.79 5.87 6.57
C TYR A 265 -1.99 5.67 7.51
N SER A 266 -2.63 6.77 7.92
CA SER A 266 -3.96 6.69 8.54
C SER A 266 -5.06 6.55 7.49
N GLU A 267 -6.22 6.02 7.87
CA GLU A 267 -7.32 5.76 6.94
C GLU A 267 -7.77 7.02 6.18
N ILE A 268 -7.89 8.17 6.87
CA ILE A 268 -8.25 9.45 6.23
C ILE A 268 -7.19 9.94 5.22
N GLU A 269 -5.92 9.58 5.39
CA GLU A 269 -4.89 9.94 4.42
C GLU A 269 -5.02 9.10 3.16
N LEU A 270 -5.29 7.80 3.31
CA LEU A 270 -5.55 6.90 2.17
C LEU A 270 -6.82 7.32 1.42
N ASP A 271 -7.88 7.73 2.14
CA ASP A 271 -9.11 8.30 1.58
C ASP A 271 -8.81 9.55 0.73
N ILE A 272 -8.08 10.51 1.29
CA ILE A 272 -7.68 11.73 0.57
C ILE A 272 -6.86 11.39 -0.68
N ILE A 273 -5.87 10.51 -0.57
CA ILE A 273 -5.00 10.10 -1.69
C ILE A 273 -5.84 9.48 -2.80
N ALA A 274 -6.72 8.53 -2.48
CA ALA A 274 -7.58 7.86 -3.46
C ALA A 274 -8.60 8.81 -4.10
N ALA A 275 -9.15 9.75 -3.32
CA ALA A 275 -10.06 10.77 -3.83
C ALA A 275 -9.37 11.68 -4.86
N ILE A 276 -8.12 12.08 -4.60
CA ILE A 276 -7.33 12.90 -5.52
C ILE A 276 -6.97 12.10 -6.77
N ALA A 277 -6.52 10.86 -6.59
CA ALA A 277 -6.09 9.99 -7.67
C ALA A 277 -7.20 9.70 -8.69
N THR A 278 -8.43 9.50 -8.23
CA THR A 278 -9.57 9.16 -9.12
C THR A 278 -10.44 10.36 -9.49
N GLY A 279 -10.30 11.47 -8.77
CA GLY A 279 -11.23 12.61 -8.85
C GLY A 279 -12.66 12.26 -8.41
N LYS A 280 -12.87 11.09 -7.78
CA LYS A 280 -14.16 10.53 -7.36
C LYS A 280 -14.09 10.13 -5.89
N SER A 281 -15.24 9.98 -5.23
CA SER A 281 -15.33 9.46 -3.85
C SER A 281 -15.76 7.99 -3.80
N ALA A 282 -15.56 7.24 -4.89
CA ALA A 282 -15.90 5.83 -4.99
C ALA A 282 -14.69 4.96 -4.60
N HIS A 283 -14.34 4.96 -3.32
CA HIS A 283 -13.33 4.08 -2.74
C HIS A 283 -13.72 3.73 -1.30
N HIS A 284 -13.07 2.73 -0.74
CA HIS A 284 -13.30 2.28 0.62
C HIS A 284 -11.96 2.15 1.35
N VAL A 285 -11.90 2.64 2.58
CA VAL A 285 -10.77 2.43 3.47
C VAL A 285 -11.27 1.83 4.77
N GLU A 286 -10.66 0.74 5.19
CA GLU A 286 -11.02 0.08 6.45
C GLU A 286 -9.81 -0.45 7.21
N CYS A 287 -9.95 -0.50 8.53
CA CYS A 287 -9.05 -1.19 9.43
C CYS A 287 -9.47 -2.66 9.57
N SER A 288 -8.68 -3.57 8.98
CA SER A 288 -8.69 -5.00 9.28
C SER A 288 -7.47 -5.34 10.13
N TRP A 289 -7.56 -5.04 11.43
CA TRP A 289 -6.40 -5.09 12.34
C TRP A 289 -5.58 -6.40 12.19
N PRO A 290 -4.24 -6.31 12.02
CA PRO A 290 -3.39 -5.12 12.20
C PRO A 290 -3.16 -4.29 10.92
N LEU A 291 -3.98 -4.45 9.89
CA LEU A 291 -3.81 -3.82 8.58
C LEU A 291 -4.85 -2.74 8.31
N SER A 292 -4.47 -1.74 7.53
CA SER A 292 -5.36 -0.86 6.78
C SER A 292 -5.50 -1.39 5.36
N ILE A 293 -6.71 -1.35 4.81
CA ILE A 293 -7.01 -1.75 3.43
C ILE A 293 -7.60 -0.54 2.72
N LEU A 294 -6.98 -0.12 1.63
CA LEU A 294 -7.52 0.81 0.65
C LEU A 294 -8.01 0.00 -0.54
N HIS A 295 -9.31 0.05 -0.83
CA HIS A 295 -9.91 -0.54 -2.02
C HIS A 295 -10.47 0.56 -2.92
N VAL A 296 -9.93 0.68 -4.13
CA VAL A 296 -10.34 1.65 -5.15
C VAL A 296 -10.90 0.90 -6.36
N PRO A 297 -12.23 0.83 -6.53
CA PRO A 297 -12.84 0.43 -7.78
C PRO A 297 -12.53 1.43 -8.89
N LEU A 298 -11.99 0.97 -10.02
CA LEU A 298 -11.52 1.83 -11.11
C LEU A 298 -12.43 1.75 -12.34
N ASN A 299 -13.02 0.59 -12.61
CA ASN A 299 -13.75 0.34 -13.84
C ASN A 299 -15.26 0.15 -13.58
N GLN A 300 -15.89 1.13 -12.91
CA GLN A 300 -17.34 1.22 -12.83
C GLN A 300 -17.87 2.19 -13.90
N PRO A 301 -18.85 1.80 -14.73
CA PRO A 301 -19.55 2.76 -15.56
C PRO A 301 -20.27 3.77 -14.66
N VAL A 302 -20.05 5.07 -14.94
CA VAL A 302 -20.79 6.18 -14.32
C VAL A 302 -22.24 6.15 -14.78
#